data_AF-A0AAU7GA79-F1
#
_entry.id   AF-A0AAU7GA79-F1
#
_cell.length_a   1.000
_cell.length_b   1.000
_cell.length_c   1.000
_cell.angle_alpha   90.00
_cell.angle_beta   90.00
_cell.angle_gamma   90.00
#
_symmetry.space_group_name_H-M   'P 1'
#
loop_
_entity.id
_entity.type
_entity.pdbx_description
1 polymer ?
#
loop_
_entity_poly.entity_id
_entity_poly.type
_entity_poly.pdbx_seq_one_letter_code
_entity_poly.pdbx_strand_id
1 'polypeptide(L)'
;MSSAQPVRPARRRFRAIFLVPILIFLALASWAVSSPLGTSPDDDFHLASSYCGLGERAGLCADVPGQPIQRAVPAAIVKITCGRGGGTYTQCRIAGESSEAAPVATKRWNYAGAYPPIYYTVTGVFASEDVGRSAMVMRAFNVLLFAGLGTLLFWLLPRIRRTTMLWMWSATVVPLGMFLIASNNPSSWAILSGGTLWLALLGFFETRGRRMWGLGALAAVGALMGAGARPDSAAYVAVAAVAVTIFEFRRTREFALKCIAPAVIVVLGILFYLGSKSTASTTGLVGGHQASSLPPLDLIWNNIVQLPNLYAGALGTWGLGWIDTPMPAVVWVFAIGVLGAALFAGAVSFGKRKLWGVLVVGLALVAVPSWVLYQGKALVGQEVQPRYVLPLLIMFVGFMLLQTERRPLVFSRFQTISVAAALTVANAVALHTNIRRYISGLQVTDPNLNHYVQQWWLGPFSPMLLWAFGTVTFAGAVAIALLYTRTPEPVAGPELPPETTGPASTSGRAPEADDLELTPENAETAGTPGSDVPAVEPERPGQTAVPMTR
;
A
#
# COMPACT_ATOMS: atom_id res chain seq x y z
N MET A 1 52.79 -19.51 21.90
CA MET A 1 52.10 -20.22 20.80
C MET A 1 50.66 -19.74 20.78
N SER A 2 50.34 -18.84 19.85
CA SER A 2 49.01 -18.24 19.68
C SER A 2 48.23 -19.05 18.64
N SER A 3 47.14 -19.68 19.04
CA SER A 3 46.24 -20.40 18.14
C SER A 3 45.38 -19.41 17.36
N ALA A 4 45.82 -19.04 16.16
CA ALA A 4 44.99 -18.30 15.21
C ALA A 4 43.79 -19.16 14.79
N GLN A 5 42.59 -18.75 15.21
CA GLN A 5 41.33 -19.32 14.73
C GLN A 5 41.19 -19.02 13.23
N PRO A 6 40.88 -20.01 12.37
CA PRO A 6 40.68 -19.77 10.95
C PRO A 6 39.39 -18.96 10.74
N VAL A 7 39.53 -17.75 10.19
CA VAL A 7 38.43 -16.93 9.69
C VAL A 7 37.72 -17.74 8.61
N ARG A 8 36.56 -18.33 8.96
CA ARG A 8 35.74 -19.05 7.98
C ARG A 8 35.32 -18.06 6.89
N PRO A 9 35.53 -18.38 5.59
CA PRO A 9 35.11 -17.51 4.52
C PRO A 9 33.60 -17.33 4.62
N ALA A 10 33.15 -16.06 4.67
CA ALA A 10 31.74 -15.71 4.64
C ALA A 10 31.16 -16.20 3.30
N ARG A 11 30.63 -17.44 3.29
CA ARG A 11 29.80 -17.93 2.18
C ARG A 11 28.79 -16.84 1.90
N ARG A 12 28.81 -16.26 0.69
CA ARG A 12 27.79 -15.33 0.21
C ARG A 12 26.46 -16.07 0.22
N ARG A 13 25.78 -16.08 1.36
CA ARG A 13 24.44 -16.66 1.52
C ARG A 13 23.52 -15.84 0.62
N PHE A 14 22.93 -16.49 -0.37
CA PHE A 14 21.83 -15.93 -1.13
C PHE A 14 20.82 -15.33 -0.13
N ARG A 15 20.55 -14.02 -0.24
CA ARG A 15 19.59 -13.36 0.63
C ARG A 15 18.20 -13.61 0.07
N ALA A 16 17.37 -14.38 0.78
CA ALA A 16 16.02 -14.77 0.33
C ALA A 16 15.15 -13.60 -0.16
N ILE A 17 15.42 -12.36 0.30
CA ILE A 17 14.75 -11.13 -0.14
C ILE A 17 14.75 -10.92 -1.67
N PHE A 18 15.74 -11.45 -2.40
CA PHE A 18 15.78 -11.38 -3.86
C PHE A 18 14.67 -12.19 -4.54
N LEU A 19 14.00 -13.11 -3.82
CA LEU A 19 12.86 -13.86 -4.32
C LEU A 19 11.55 -13.08 -4.23
N VAL A 20 11.44 -12.08 -3.35
CA VAL A 20 10.18 -11.35 -3.12
C VAL A 20 9.62 -10.73 -4.41
N PRO A 21 10.40 -10.06 -5.28
CA PRO A 21 9.90 -9.53 -6.55
C PRO A 21 9.26 -10.59 -7.46
N ILE A 22 9.87 -11.77 -7.54
CA ILE A 22 9.38 -12.87 -8.37
C ILE A 22 8.11 -13.46 -7.73
N LEU A 23 8.12 -13.69 -6.42
CA LEU A 23 6.99 -14.26 -5.71
C LEU A 23 5.76 -13.34 -5.72
N ILE A 24 5.94 -12.02 -5.57
CA ILE A 24 4.82 -11.07 -5.64
C ILE A 24 4.30 -10.93 -7.07
N PHE A 25 5.18 -10.96 -8.07
CA PHE A 25 4.77 -11.00 -9.48
C PHE A 25 3.91 -12.24 -9.75
N LEU A 26 4.35 -13.42 -9.31
CA LEU A 26 3.60 -14.67 -9.51
C LEU A 26 2.28 -14.66 -8.74
N ALA A 27 2.24 -14.14 -7.51
CA ALA A 27 1.02 -14.03 -6.73
C ALA A 27 -0.02 -13.12 -7.42
N LEU A 28 0.40 -11.93 -7.86
CA LEU A 28 -0.46 -10.98 -8.56
C LEU A 28 -0.83 -11.47 -9.97
N ALA A 29 0.06 -12.19 -10.66
CA ALA A 29 -0.25 -12.84 -11.93
C ALA A 29 -1.35 -13.90 -11.74
N SER A 30 -1.32 -14.67 -10.65
CA SER A 30 -2.42 -15.58 -10.30
C SER A 30 -3.74 -14.83 -10.11
N TRP A 31 -3.72 -13.66 -9.46
CA TRP A 31 -4.91 -12.80 -9.35
C TRP A 31 -5.38 -12.29 -10.72
N ALA A 32 -4.47 -11.83 -11.58
CA ALA A 32 -4.78 -11.31 -12.92
C ALA A 32 -5.54 -12.32 -13.80
N VAL A 33 -5.24 -13.60 -13.63
CA VAL A 33 -5.86 -14.71 -14.38
C VAL A 33 -6.99 -15.42 -13.62
N SER A 34 -7.23 -15.07 -12.36
CA SER A 34 -8.22 -15.75 -11.49
C SER A 34 -9.67 -15.36 -11.77
N SER A 35 -9.89 -14.32 -12.56
CA SER A 35 -11.21 -13.89 -13.01
C SER A 35 -11.22 -13.63 -14.52
N PRO A 36 -12.36 -13.80 -15.20
CA PRO A 36 -12.48 -13.45 -16.61
C PRO A 36 -12.35 -11.94 -16.82
N LEU A 37 -12.40 -11.51 -18.08
CA LEU A 37 -12.48 -10.09 -18.39
C LEU A 37 -13.85 -9.53 -18.00
N GLY A 38 -13.92 -8.23 -17.68
CA GLY A 38 -15.19 -7.58 -17.36
C GLY A 38 -15.64 -7.71 -15.90
N THR A 39 -14.78 -8.24 -15.04
CA THR A 39 -15.07 -8.47 -13.61
C THR A 39 -14.63 -7.34 -12.71
N SER A 40 -13.65 -6.55 -13.14
CA SER A 40 -13.20 -5.41 -12.36
C SER A 40 -14.19 -4.24 -12.53
N PRO A 41 -14.30 -3.34 -11.54
CA PRO A 41 -15.24 -2.22 -11.60
C PRO A 41 -15.09 -1.45 -12.91
N ASP A 42 -16.20 -1.26 -13.62
CA ASP A 42 -16.26 -0.49 -14.86
C ASP A 42 -15.25 -0.95 -15.94
N ASP A 43 -14.93 -2.24 -16.02
CA ASP A 43 -14.00 -2.80 -17.01
C ASP A 43 -14.41 -2.47 -18.46
N ASP A 44 -15.71 -2.47 -18.77
CA ASP A 44 -16.25 -2.08 -20.06
C ASP A 44 -15.86 -0.64 -20.43
N PHE A 45 -15.98 0.28 -19.47
CA PHE A 45 -15.59 1.68 -19.62
C PHE A 45 -14.08 1.86 -19.71
N HIS A 46 -13.30 1.19 -18.86
CA HIS A 46 -11.85 1.36 -18.81
C HIS A 46 -11.14 0.73 -20.02
N LEU A 47 -11.62 -0.40 -20.51
CA LEU A 47 -11.11 -1.03 -21.73
C LEU A 47 -11.46 -0.19 -22.95
N ALA A 48 -12.71 0.25 -23.12
CA ALA A 48 -13.09 1.13 -24.22
C ALA A 48 -12.28 2.44 -24.21
N SER A 49 -12.06 3.02 -23.01
CA SER A 49 -11.23 4.21 -22.85
C SER A 49 -9.77 3.97 -23.23
N SER A 50 -9.19 2.80 -22.91
CA SER A 50 -7.84 2.42 -23.33
C SER A 50 -7.75 2.23 -24.85
N TYR A 51 -8.74 1.58 -25.47
CA TYR A 51 -8.79 1.40 -26.93
C TYR A 51 -8.86 2.72 -27.67
N CYS A 52 -9.57 3.71 -27.13
CA CYS A 52 -9.65 5.06 -27.67
C CYS A 52 -8.58 6.03 -27.14
N GLY A 53 -7.69 5.59 -26.24
CA GLY A 53 -6.74 6.45 -25.51
C GLY A 53 -5.61 7.04 -26.37
N LEU A 54 -5.40 6.49 -27.58
CA LEU A 54 -4.47 6.98 -28.59
C LEU A 54 -5.18 7.68 -29.77
N GLY A 55 -6.48 7.97 -29.63
CA GLY A 55 -7.31 8.51 -30.69
C GLY A 55 -7.92 7.45 -31.59
N GLU A 56 -8.38 7.88 -32.77
CA GLU A 56 -9.01 7.01 -33.76
C GLU A 56 -8.00 6.00 -34.33
N ARG A 57 -8.40 4.73 -34.35
CA ARG A 57 -7.63 3.61 -34.89
C ARG A 57 -8.58 2.62 -35.54
N ALA A 58 -8.38 2.34 -36.83
CA ALA A 58 -9.20 1.39 -37.57
C ALA A 58 -9.31 0.04 -36.84
N GLY A 59 -10.53 -0.50 -36.76
CA GLY A 59 -10.83 -1.76 -36.06
C GLY A 59 -10.81 -1.71 -34.53
N LEU A 60 -10.23 -0.68 -33.90
CA LEU A 60 -10.07 -0.60 -32.44
C LEU A 60 -10.92 0.49 -31.80
N CYS A 61 -10.94 1.68 -32.41
CA CYS A 61 -11.74 2.82 -31.97
C CYS A 61 -12.03 3.72 -33.18
N ALA A 62 -13.26 3.73 -33.65
CA ALA A 62 -13.70 4.58 -34.76
C ALA A 62 -14.71 5.64 -34.30
N ASP A 63 -14.77 6.75 -35.03
CA ASP A 63 -15.82 7.74 -34.85
C ASP A 63 -17.19 7.18 -35.30
N VAL A 64 -18.25 7.62 -34.62
CA VAL A 64 -19.62 7.28 -34.99
C VAL A 64 -20.26 8.51 -35.64
N PRO A 65 -20.64 8.46 -36.94
CA PRO A 65 -21.20 9.61 -37.64
C PRO A 65 -22.38 10.25 -36.90
N GLY A 66 -22.33 11.57 -36.70
CA GLY A 66 -23.36 12.34 -36.01
C GLY A 66 -23.46 12.10 -34.49
N GLN A 67 -22.56 11.32 -33.89
CA GLN A 67 -22.60 10.94 -32.47
C GLN A 67 -21.26 11.25 -31.76
N PRO A 68 -20.95 12.53 -31.46
CA PRO A 68 -19.63 12.96 -30.99
C PRO A 68 -19.22 12.40 -29.61
N ILE A 69 -20.17 11.91 -28.83
CA ILE A 69 -19.92 11.29 -27.51
C ILE A 69 -19.79 9.76 -27.59
N GLN A 70 -19.95 9.17 -28.77
CA GLN A 70 -19.87 7.73 -28.98
C GLN A 70 -18.59 7.37 -29.73
N ARG A 71 -18.07 6.18 -29.42
CA ARG A 71 -17.01 5.54 -30.20
C ARG A 71 -17.45 4.13 -30.56
N ALA A 72 -17.09 3.70 -31.76
CA ALA A 72 -17.25 2.31 -32.16
C ALA A 72 -16.01 1.52 -31.74
N VAL A 73 -16.20 0.54 -30.86
CA VAL A 73 -15.14 -0.33 -30.32
C VAL A 73 -15.54 -1.80 -30.53
N PRO A 74 -14.60 -2.77 -30.46
CA PRO A 74 -14.94 -4.18 -30.58
C PRO A 74 -16.12 -4.58 -29.69
N ALA A 75 -17.09 -5.31 -30.25
CA ALA A 75 -18.33 -5.68 -29.56
C ALA A 75 -18.07 -6.43 -28.24
N ALA A 76 -16.98 -7.20 -28.20
CA ALA A 76 -16.53 -7.93 -27.02
C ALA A 76 -16.30 -7.01 -25.81
N ILE A 77 -15.86 -5.76 -25.99
CA ILE A 77 -15.67 -4.77 -24.90
C ILE A 77 -17.01 -4.31 -24.34
N VAL A 78 -17.98 -4.01 -25.21
CA VAL A 78 -19.30 -3.51 -24.80
C VAL A 78 -20.09 -4.59 -24.06
N LYS A 79 -19.90 -5.85 -24.44
CA LYS A 79 -20.59 -7.02 -23.87
C LYS A 79 -19.78 -7.72 -22.78
N ILE A 80 -18.67 -7.14 -22.32
CA ILE A 80 -17.68 -7.83 -21.48
C ILE A 80 -18.13 -8.02 -20.04
N THR A 81 -19.03 -7.16 -19.56
CA THR A 81 -19.41 -7.08 -18.14
C THR A 81 -19.91 -8.42 -17.61
N CYS A 82 -19.21 -8.94 -16.60
CA CYS A 82 -19.47 -10.23 -15.98
C CYS A 82 -19.90 -10.02 -14.52
N GLY A 83 -21.03 -10.60 -14.13
CA GLY A 83 -21.50 -10.60 -12.73
C GLY A 83 -22.27 -9.36 -12.27
N ARG A 84 -22.66 -8.43 -13.16
CA ARG A 84 -23.47 -7.26 -12.80
C ARG A 84 -24.95 -7.65 -12.62
N GLY A 85 -25.35 -8.00 -11.39
CA GLY A 85 -26.76 -8.09 -11.00
C GLY A 85 -27.31 -9.46 -10.60
N GLY A 86 -26.48 -10.43 -10.17
CA GLY A 86 -26.98 -11.69 -9.61
C GLY A 86 -25.90 -12.72 -9.31
N GLY A 87 -26.17 -13.60 -8.34
CA GLY A 87 -25.26 -14.67 -7.89
C GLY A 87 -25.00 -15.78 -8.92
N THR A 88 -25.66 -15.74 -10.08
CA THR A 88 -25.50 -16.73 -11.14
C THR A 88 -24.30 -16.43 -12.04
N TYR A 89 -23.51 -17.46 -12.33
CA TYR A 89 -22.30 -17.46 -13.17
C TYR A 89 -22.60 -17.27 -14.67
N THR A 90 -23.86 -17.45 -15.09
CA THR A 90 -24.32 -17.63 -16.48
C THR A 90 -24.16 -16.41 -17.40
N GLN A 91 -23.53 -15.34 -16.95
CA GLN A 91 -23.40 -14.08 -17.71
C GLN A 91 -21.97 -13.73 -18.12
N CYS A 92 -20.97 -14.55 -17.77
CA CYS A 92 -19.57 -14.22 -18.03
C CYS A 92 -19.10 -14.82 -19.36
N ARG A 93 -19.06 -14.03 -20.43
CA ARG A 93 -18.52 -14.49 -21.73
C ARG A 93 -16.99 -14.57 -21.71
N ILE A 94 -16.43 -15.64 -22.26
CA ILE A 94 -14.98 -15.73 -22.50
C ILE A 94 -14.65 -14.87 -23.72
N ALA A 95 -13.55 -14.14 -23.64
CA ALA A 95 -13.07 -13.19 -24.65
C ALA A 95 -12.83 -13.77 -26.06
N GLY A 96 -13.07 -15.05 -26.31
CA GLY A 96 -12.95 -15.71 -27.60
C GLY A 96 -14.24 -15.80 -28.43
N GLU A 97 -15.39 -15.34 -27.92
CA GLU A 97 -16.70 -15.60 -28.55
C GLU A 97 -17.16 -14.61 -29.64
N SER A 98 -16.33 -13.65 -30.10
CA SER A 98 -16.48 -13.01 -31.43
C SER A 98 -15.49 -11.85 -31.61
N SER A 99 -14.28 -12.16 -32.07
CA SER A 99 -13.44 -11.23 -32.83
C SER A 99 -14.05 -10.85 -34.19
N GLU A 100 -15.08 -11.57 -34.64
CA GLU A 100 -15.77 -11.34 -35.92
C GLU A 100 -16.98 -10.39 -35.83
N ALA A 101 -17.35 -9.94 -34.63
CA ALA A 101 -18.47 -9.00 -34.48
C ALA A 101 -18.03 -7.59 -34.88
N ALA A 102 -18.77 -6.97 -35.80
CA ALA A 102 -18.56 -5.58 -36.21
C ALA A 102 -18.45 -4.64 -34.99
N PRO A 103 -17.60 -3.59 -35.05
CA PRO A 103 -17.50 -2.60 -33.98
C PRO A 103 -18.88 -2.04 -33.58
N VAL A 104 -19.10 -1.91 -32.27
CA VAL A 104 -20.36 -1.44 -31.70
C VAL A 104 -20.16 -0.07 -31.08
N ALA A 105 -21.09 0.84 -31.37
CA ALA A 105 -21.09 2.18 -30.79
C ALA A 105 -21.39 2.11 -29.28
N THR A 106 -20.60 2.84 -28.49
CA THR A 106 -20.79 2.93 -27.03
C THR A 106 -20.53 4.34 -26.51
N LYS A 107 -21.29 4.73 -25.47
CA LYS A 107 -21.04 5.92 -24.65
C LYS A 107 -20.15 5.62 -23.44
N ARG A 108 -19.87 4.35 -23.17
CA ARG A 108 -19.07 3.90 -22.02
C ARG A 108 -17.58 3.97 -22.34
N TRP A 109 -17.07 5.19 -22.47
CA TRP A 109 -15.66 5.51 -22.58
C TRP A 109 -15.43 6.92 -22.03
N ASN A 110 -14.19 7.34 -21.83
CA ASN A 110 -13.82 8.62 -21.21
C ASN A 110 -14.06 9.86 -22.12
N TYR A 111 -15.19 9.94 -22.82
CA TYR A 111 -15.53 11.03 -23.74
C TYR A 111 -15.52 12.41 -23.06
N ALA A 112 -15.99 12.46 -21.82
CA ALA A 112 -16.05 13.69 -21.04
C ALA A 112 -14.67 14.13 -20.52
N GLY A 113 -13.64 13.27 -20.57
CA GLY A 113 -12.35 13.55 -19.94
C GLY A 113 -12.44 13.63 -18.41
N ALA A 114 -13.37 12.90 -17.79
CA ALA A 114 -13.52 12.84 -16.33
C ALA A 114 -12.33 12.14 -15.66
N TYR A 115 -11.62 11.30 -16.41
CA TYR A 115 -10.35 10.72 -16.00
C TYR A 115 -9.18 11.38 -16.74
N PRO A 116 -8.05 11.63 -16.06
CA PRO A 116 -6.79 11.97 -16.70
C PRO A 116 -6.38 10.94 -17.77
N PRO A 117 -5.69 11.36 -18.85
CA PRO A 117 -5.54 10.52 -20.05
C PRO A 117 -4.43 9.47 -19.95
N ILE A 118 -3.41 9.66 -19.08
CA ILE A 118 -2.13 8.91 -19.17
C ILE A 118 -2.35 7.41 -19.04
N TYR A 119 -3.14 6.97 -18.07
CA TYR A 119 -3.39 5.53 -17.89
C TYR A 119 -3.91 4.92 -19.20
N TYR A 120 -4.96 5.50 -19.80
CA TYR A 120 -5.56 4.99 -21.03
C TYR A 120 -4.66 5.10 -22.25
N THR A 121 -3.88 6.18 -22.36
CA THR A 121 -2.93 6.35 -23.46
C THR A 121 -1.83 5.28 -23.39
N VAL A 122 -1.29 5.00 -22.20
CA VAL A 122 -0.22 4.00 -22.01
C VAL A 122 -0.76 2.58 -22.18
N THR A 123 -1.89 2.23 -21.55
CA THR A 123 -2.48 0.90 -21.72
C THR A 123 -3.00 0.69 -23.13
N GLY A 124 -3.47 1.74 -23.80
CA GLY A 124 -3.96 1.72 -25.19
C GLY A 124 -2.94 1.28 -26.22
N VAL A 125 -1.63 1.34 -25.91
CA VAL A 125 -0.55 0.77 -26.73
C VAL A 125 -0.71 -0.74 -26.90
N PHE A 126 -1.29 -1.43 -25.91
CA PHE A 126 -1.50 -2.88 -25.93
C PHE A 126 -2.83 -3.29 -26.58
N ALA A 127 -3.62 -2.34 -27.10
CA ALA A 127 -4.88 -2.64 -27.77
C ALA A 127 -4.61 -3.25 -29.16
N SER A 128 -5.33 -4.34 -29.45
CA SER A 128 -5.30 -5.06 -30.73
C SER A 128 -6.71 -5.60 -31.04
N GLU A 129 -6.90 -6.22 -32.20
CA GLU A 129 -8.19 -6.83 -32.57
C GLU A 129 -8.59 -7.96 -31.62
N ASP A 130 -7.61 -8.62 -30.97
CA ASP A 130 -7.84 -9.59 -29.91
C ASP A 130 -8.02 -8.88 -28.55
N VAL A 131 -9.27 -8.66 -28.18
CA VAL A 131 -9.65 -8.05 -26.89
C VAL A 131 -9.17 -8.87 -25.70
N GLY A 132 -9.25 -10.20 -25.82
CA GLY A 132 -8.80 -11.15 -24.82
C GLY A 132 -7.34 -10.95 -24.46
N ARG A 133 -6.49 -11.08 -25.48
CA ARG A 133 -5.05 -10.88 -25.37
C ARG A 133 -4.70 -9.49 -24.89
N SER A 134 -5.32 -8.46 -25.45
CA SER A 134 -5.04 -7.06 -25.08
C SER A 134 -5.28 -6.80 -23.60
N ALA A 135 -6.44 -7.21 -23.07
CA ALA A 135 -6.77 -7.00 -21.67
C ALA A 135 -5.84 -7.79 -20.74
N MET A 136 -5.48 -9.02 -21.08
CA MET A 136 -4.54 -9.83 -20.29
C MET A 136 -3.12 -9.25 -20.29
N VAL A 137 -2.65 -8.74 -21.42
CA VAL A 137 -1.35 -8.03 -21.51
C VAL A 137 -1.36 -6.77 -20.65
N MET A 138 -2.45 -5.99 -20.68
CA MET A 138 -2.60 -4.81 -19.81
C MET A 138 -2.59 -5.18 -18.32
N ARG A 139 -3.27 -6.26 -17.90
CA ARG A 139 -3.23 -6.77 -16.52
C ARG A 139 -1.81 -7.18 -16.13
N ALA A 140 -1.13 -7.96 -16.97
CA ALA A 140 0.24 -8.39 -16.75
C ALA A 140 1.22 -7.20 -16.66
N PHE A 141 1.00 -6.16 -17.47
CA PHE A 141 1.78 -4.93 -17.42
C PHE A 141 1.60 -4.20 -16.08
N ASN A 142 0.38 -4.09 -15.54
CA ASN A 142 0.14 -3.51 -14.22
C ASN A 142 0.85 -4.29 -13.10
N VAL A 143 0.80 -5.63 -13.16
CA VAL A 143 1.54 -6.50 -12.22
C VAL A 143 3.06 -6.30 -12.33
N LEU A 144 3.59 -6.22 -13.55
CA LEU A 144 5.01 -5.98 -13.80
C LEU A 144 5.45 -4.61 -13.29
N LEU A 145 4.65 -3.56 -13.51
CA LEU A 145 4.92 -2.22 -12.99
C LEU A 145 4.95 -2.22 -11.46
N PHE A 146 3.99 -2.87 -10.81
CA PHE A 146 3.96 -2.97 -9.35
C PHE A 146 5.23 -3.65 -8.81
N ALA A 147 5.56 -4.84 -9.34
CA ALA A 147 6.72 -5.60 -8.90
C ALA A 147 8.03 -4.85 -9.22
N GLY A 148 8.16 -4.27 -10.42
CA GLY A 148 9.35 -3.58 -10.89
C GLY A 148 9.63 -2.28 -10.13
N LEU A 149 8.64 -1.38 -10.04
CA LEU A 149 8.78 -0.10 -9.33
C LEU A 149 8.93 -0.32 -7.82
N GLY A 150 8.19 -1.29 -7.25
CA GLY A 150 8.37 -1.68 -5.85
C GLY A 150 9.78 -2.20 -5.57
N THR A 151 10.33 -3.02 -6.46
CA THR A 151 11.71 -3.53 -6.34
C THR A 151 12.72 -2.40 -6.43
N LEU A 152 12.60 -1.52 -7.43
CA LEU A 152 13.48 -0.37 -7.60
C LEU A 152 13.44 0.54 -6.35
N LEU A 153 12.24 0.82 -5.84
CA LEU A 153 12.05 1.58 -4.61
C LEU A 153 12.77 0.91 -3.43
N PHE A 154 12.57 -0.39 -3.22
CA PHE A 154 13.20 -1.14 -2.13
C PHE A 154 14.74 -1.03 -2.16
N TRP A 155 15.35 -1.17 -3.34
CA TRP A 155 16.80 -1.08 -3.50
C TRP A 155 17.31 0.32 -3.22
N LEU A 156 16.63 1.33 -3.74
CA LEU A 156 16.99 2.72 -3.55
C LEU A 156 16.65 3.24 -2.15
N LEU A 157 15.70 2.67 -1.41
CA LEU A 157 15.32 3.17 -0.08
C LEU A 157 16.37 2.89 0.99
N PRO A 158 16.65 3.86 1.89
CA PRO A 158 17.45 3.63 3.10
C PRO A 158 16.92 2.43 3.87
N ARG A 159 17.80 1.65 4.51
CA ARG A 159 17.41 0.38 5.14
C ARG A 159 16.30 0.55 6.17
N ILE A 160 16.32 1.64 6.95
CA ILE A 160 15.29 1.97 7.95
C ILE A 160 13.89 2.15 7.33
N ARG A 161 13.81 2.61 6.06
CA ARG A 161 12.56 2.83 5.33
C ARG A 161 12.02 1.58 4.64
N ARG A 162 12.87 0.57 4.42
CA ARG A 162 12.46 -0.71 3.83
C ARG A 162 11.46 -1.45 4.72
N THR A 163 11.64 -1.40 6.04
CA THR A 163 10.69 -1.98 7.01
C THR A 163 9.30 -1.37 6.84
N THR A 164 9.22 -0.04 6.77
CA THR A 164 7.95 0.67 6.56
C THR A 164 7.29 0.25 5.25
N MET A 165 8.06 0.19 4.16
CA MET A 165 7.55 -0.25 2.85
C MET A 165 6.97 -1.67 2.89
N LEU A 166 7.69 -2.63 3.46
CA LEU A 166 7.25 -4.03 3.46
C LEU A 166 6.01 -4.21 4.34
N TRP A 167 5.99 -3.64 5.54
CA TRP A 167 4.86 -3.77 6.45
C TRP A 167 3.60 -3.06 5.96
N MET A 168 3.71 -1.84 5.41
CA MET A 168 2.52 -1.13 4.96
C MET A 168 1.82 -1.86 3.81
N TRP A 169 2.59 -2.40 2.84
CA TRP A 169 2.04 -3.16 1.72
C TRP A 169 1.41 -4.46 2.21
N SER A 170 2.11 -5.23 3.06
CA SER A 170 1.56 -6.47 3.61
C SER A 170 0.26 -6.24 4.39
N ALA A 171 0.17 -5.16 5.18
CA ALA A 171 -0.99 -4.89 6.03
C ALA A 171 -2.22 -4.36 5.29
N THR A 172 -2.10 -3.96 4.01
CA THR A 172 -3.17 -3.23 3.30
C THR A 172 -3.52 -3.80 1.93
N VAL A 173 -2.66 -4.64 1.33
CA VAL A 173 -2.89 -5.11 -0.05
C VAL A 173 -4.01 -6.15 -0.14
N VAL A 174 -4.31 -6.90 0.92
CA VAL A 174 -5.30 -7.98 0.90
C VAL A 174 -6.67 -7.50 1.41
N PRO A 175 -7.79 -7.83 0.75
CA PRO A 175 -7.90 -8.51 -0.55
C PRO A 175 -7.98 -7.53 -1.73
N LEU A 176 -8.46 -6.30 -1.51
CA LEU A 176 -8.83 -5.40 -2.59
C LEU A 176 -7.63 -4.93 -3.42
N GLY A 177 -6.48 -4.68 -2.78
CA GLY A 177 -5.25 -4.30 -3.47
C GLY A 177 -4.77 -5.40 -4.42
N MET A 178 -4.77 -6.67 -3.98
CA MET A 178 -4.39 -7.82 -4.80
C MET A 178 -5.26 -7.92 -6.06
N PHE A 179 -6.57 -7.72 -5.91
CA PHE A 179 -7.52 -7.73 -7.03
C PHE A 179 -7.33 -6.54 -7.98
N LEU A 180 -7.23 -5.31 -7.46
CA LEU A 180 -7.19 -4.10 -8.29
C LEU A 180 -5.82 -3.85 -8.95
N ILE A 181 -4.70 -4.18 -8.29
CA ILE A 181 -3.37 -4.06 -8.90
C ILE A 181 -3.28 -4.96 -10.15
N ALA A 182 -3.93 -6.12 -10.11
CA ALA A 182 -3.93 -7.11 -11.17
C ALA A 182 -5.05 -6.93 -12.21
N SER A 183 -5.79 -5.81 -12.21
CA SER A 183 -6.93 -5.58 -13.11
C SER A 183 -6.64 -4.54 -14.21
N ASN A 184 -7.63 -4.30 -15.08
CA ASN A 184 -7.59 -3.27 -16.13
C ASN A 184 -8.08 -1.89 -15.63
N ASN A 185 -8.24 -1.72 -14.32
CA ASN A 185 -8.75 -0.48 -13.73
C ASN A 185 -7.60 0.51 -13.43
N PRO A 186 -7.78 1.84 -13.69
CA PRO A 186 -6.81 2.87 -13.34
C PRO A 186 -6.49 2.96 -11.83
N SER A 187 -7.33 2.38 -10.97
CA SER A 187 -7.03 2.20 -9.55
C SER A 187 -5.75 1.42 -9.30
N SER A 188 -5.32 0.54 -10.23
CA SER A 188 -4.01 -0.14 -10.16
C SER A 188 -2.86 0.85 -10.03
N TRP A 189 -2.85 1.91 -10.84
CA TRP A 189 -1.82 2.96 -10.84
C TRP A 189 -1.97 3.92 -9.67
N ALA A 190 -3.20 4.24 -9.26
CA ALA A 190 -3.46 5.07 -8.08
C ALA A 190 -2.96 4.39 -6.79
N ILE A 191 -3.21 3.07 -6.64
CA ILE A 191 -2.71 2.26 -5.51
C ILE A 191 -1.19 2.24 -5.51
N LEU A 192 -0.57 1.93 -6.66
CA LEU A 192 0.87 1.90 -6.80
C LEU A 192 1.49 3.26 -6.44
N SER A 193 0.98 4.35 -7.00
CA SER A 193 1.39 5.72 -6.68
C SER A 193 1.27 6.04 -5.19
N GLY A 194 0.11 5.77 -4.58
CA GLY A 194 -0.16 6.02 -3.16
C GLY A 194 0.80 5.28 -2.22
N GLY A 195 1.28 4.11 -2.62
CA GLY A 195 2.28 3.36 -1.86
C GLY A 195 3.75 3.69 -2.18
N THR A 196 4.09 4.17 -3.38
CA THR A 196 5.51 4.37 -3.76
C THR A 196 5.97 5.82 -3.76
N LEU A 197 5.12 6.76 -4.18
CA LEU A 197 5.48 8.17 -4.38
C LEU A 197 6.09 8.80 -3.13
N TRP A 198 5.38 8.72 -2.01
CA TRP A 198 5.76 9.42 -0.79
C TRP A 198 7.05 8.84 -0.18
N LEU A 199 7.26 7.52 -0.26
CA LEU A 199 8.50 6.89 0.17
C LEU A 199 9.67 7.25 -0.73
N ALA A 200 9.46 7.30 -2.04
CA ALA A 200 10.48 7.74 -2.98
C ALA A 200 10.90 9.18 -2.68
N LEU A 201 9.92 10.08 -2.48
CA LEU A 201 10.16 11.47 -2.13
C LEU A 201 10.85 11.61 -0.76
N LEU A 202 10.45 10.82 0.23
CA LEU A 202 11.11 10.79 1.54
C LEU A 202 12.59 10.39 1.38
N GLY A 203 12.85 9.32 0.64
CA GLY A 203 14.21 8.89 0.34
C GLY A 203 15.03 9.93 -0.45
N PHE A 204 14.39 10.72 -1.32
CA PHE A 204 15.04 11.84 -2.02
C PHE A 204 15.52 12.91 -1.03
N PHE A 205 14.74 13.23 0.00
CA PHE A 205 15.19 14.14 1.06
C PHE A 205 16.33 13.55 1.89
N GLU A 206 16.26 12.26 2.23
CA GLU A 206 17.18 11.58 3.14
C GLU A 206 18.53 11.17 2.52
N THR A 207 18.64 11.16 1.19
CA THR A 207 19.84 10.67 0.48
C THR A 207 20.53 11.77 -0.34
N ARG A 208 21.74 11.46 -0.84
CA ARG A 208 22.56 12.32 -1.70
C ARG A 208 23.11 11.54 -2.91
N GLY A 209 23.63 12.27 -3.91
CA GLY A 209 24.27 11.69 -5.09
C GLY A 209 23.30 10.95 -6.02
N ARG A 210 23.78 9.88 -6.69
CA ARG A 210 22.99 9.11 -7.68
C ARG A 210 21.70 8.52 -7.09
N ARG A 211 21.76 8.10 -5.82
CA ARG A 211 20.63 7.51 -5.10
C ARG A 211 19.48 8.50 -4.93
N MET A 212 19.82 9.75 -4.57
CA MET A 212 18.86 10.85 -4.46
C MET A 212 18.13 11.05 -5.79
N TRP A 213 18.87 11.22 -6.89
CA TRP A 213 18.27 11.43 -8.21
C TRP A 213 17.40 10.24 -8.67
N GLY A 214 17.83 9.00 -8.41
CA GLY A 214 17.01 7.82 -8.69
C GLY A 214 15.68 7.81 -7.92
N LEU A 215 15.70 8.23 -6.64
CA LEU A 215 14.49 8.36 -5.81
C LEU A 215 13.61 9.54 -6.26
N GLY A 216 14.22 10.65 -6.66
CA GLY A 216 13.52 11.79 -7.25
C GLY A 216 12.82 11.42 -8.57
N ALA A 217 13.50 10.69 -9.45
CA ALA A 217 12.91 10.17 -10.68
C ALA A 217 11.76 9.20 -10.39
N LEU A 218 11.92 8.31 -9.42
CA LEU A 218 10.86 7.38 -9.03
C LEU A 218 9.66 8.08 -8.40
N ALA A 219 9.88 9.17 -7.64
CA ALA A 219 8.82 10.04 -7.16
C ALA A 219 8.11 10.73 -8.33
N ALA A 220 8.83 11.26 -9.31
CA ALA A 220 8.23 11.88 -10.50
C ALA A 220 7.38 10.87 -11.30
N VAL A 221 7.88 9.64 -11.50
CA VAL A 221 7.12 8.55 -12.15
C VAL A 221 5.87 8.21 -11.34
N GLY A 222 5.99 8.04 -10.01
CA GLY A 222 4.84 7.78 -9.15
C GLY A 222 3.80 8.88 -9.19
N ALA A 223 4.22 10.15 -9.21
CA ALA A 223 3.34 11.31 -9.31
C ALA A 223 2.60 11.35 -10.67
N LEU A 224 3.33 11.15 -11.77
CA LEU A 224 2.76 11.13 -13.12
C LEU A 224 1.76 9.97 -13.28
N MET A 225 2.07 8.78 -12.78
CA MET A 225 1.19 7.63 -12.82
C MET A 225 -0.09 7.86 -11.99
N GLY A 226 0.03 8.35 -10.76
CA GLY A 226 -1.12 8.59 -9.89
C GLY A 226 -2.03 9.69 -10.44
N ALA A 227 -1.45 10.88 -10.69
CA ALA A 227 -2.20 12.02 -11.20
C ALA A 227 -2.73 11.79 -12.62
N GLY A 228 -2.02 11.01 -13.43
CA GLY A 228 -2.41 10.64 -14.79
C GLY A 228 -3.39 9.47 -14.90
N ALA A 229 -3.75 8.81 -13.79
CA ALA A 229 -4.69 7.70 -13.81
C ALA A 229 -6.10 8.07 -13.35
N ARG A 230 -6.23 8.91 -12.32
CA ARG A 230 -7.53 9.25 -11.72
C ARG A 230 -7.53 10.66 -11.12
N PRO A 231 -8.68 11.36 -11.11
CA PRO A 231 -8.76 12.71 -10.56
C PRO A 231 -8.56 12.75 -9.04
N ASP A 232 -9.13 11.80 -8.28
CA ASP A 232 -8.92 11.67 -6.83
C ASP A 232 -7.44 11.40 -6.49
N SER A 233 -6.80 10.51 -7.25
CA SER A 233 -5.38 10.21 -7.09
C SER A 233 -4.48 11.43 -7.38
N ALA A 234 -4.88 12.35 -8.26
CA ALA A 234 -4.14 13.59 -8.50
C ALA A 234 -4.09 14.47 -7.24
N ALA A 235 -5.17 14.51 -6.46
CA ALA A 235 -5.16 15.17 -5.15
C ALA A 235 -4.26 14.42 -4.14
N TYR A 236 -4.25 13.09 -4.17
CA TYR A 236 -3.42 12.28 -3.25
C TYR A 236 -1.92 12.41 -3.52
N VAL A 237 -1.53 12.69 -4.76
CA VAL A 237 -0.15 13.04 -5.13
C VAL A 237 0.30 14.33 -4.41
N ALA A 238 -0.57 15.34 -4.32
CA ALA A 238 -0.29 16.55 -3.57
C ALA A 238 -0.23 16.28 -2.05
N VAL A 239 -1.16 15.47 -1.52
CA VAL A 239 -1.15 15.05 -0.10
C VAL A 239 0.17 14.36 0.27
N ALA A 240 0.64 13.43 -0.57
CA ALA A 240 1.94 12.76 -0.40
C ALA A 240 3.09 13.78 -0.31
N ALA A 241 3.16 14.71 -1.27
CA ALA A 241 4.22 15.71 -1.34
C ALA A 241 4.22 16.64 -0.12
N VAL A 242 3.04 17.11 0.31
CA VAL A 242 2.88 17.96 1.49
C VAL A 242 3.25 17.22 2.77
N ALA A 243 2.73 16.01 2.97
CA ALA A 243 2.99 15.20 4.17
C ALA A 243 4.50 14.90 4.34
N VAL A 244 5.19 14.54 3.24
CA VAL A 244 6.63 14.28 3.26
C VAL A 244 7.42 15.56 3.52
N THR A 245 7.05 16.68 2.89
CA THR A 245 7.73 17.98 3.09
C THR A 245 7.63 18.44 4.54
N ILE A 246 6.46 18.27 5.17
CA ILE A 246 6.26 18.56 6.60
C ILE A 246 7.07 17.61 7.47
N PHE A 247 7.10 16.32 7.14
CA PHE A 247 7.88 15.33 7.89
C PHE A 247 9.39 15.62 7.85
N GLU A 248 9.92 16.02 6.69
CA GLU A 248 11.35 16.31 6.49
C GLU A 248 11.76 17.75 6.77
N PHE A 249 10.85 18.58 7.29
CA PHE A 249 11.10 20.01 7.50
C PHE A 249 12.40 20.27 8.28
N ARG A 250 13.30 21.04 7.66
CA ARG A 250 14.54 21.54 8.24
C ARG A 250 14.74 22.99 7.82
N ARG A 251 15.19 23.85 8.75
CA ARG A 251 15.48 25.26 8.45
C ARG A 251 16.86 25.40 7.78
N THR A 252 17.04 24.82 6.60
CA THR A 252 18.31 24.83 5.85
C THR A 252 18.09 25.16 4.38
N ARG A 253 19.11 25.74 3.73
CA ARG A 253 19.08 26.03 2.28
C ARG A 253 18.95 24.77 1.42
N GLU A 254 19.63 23.69 1.81
CA GLU A 254 19.53 22.39 1.12
C GLU A 254 18.08 21.88 1.10
N PHE A 255 17.37 21.96 2.24
CA PHE A 255 15.96 21.58 2.31
C PHE A 255 15.10 22.46 1.40
N ALA A 256 15.26 23.78 1.47
CA ALA A 256 14.51 24.72 0.63
C ALA A 256 14.69 24.44 -0.88
N LEU A 257 15.91 24.12 -1.32
CA LEU A 257 16.19 23.73 -2.71
C LEU A 257 15.54 22.39 -3.06
N LYS A 258 15.61 21.40 -2.18
CA LYS A 258 14.95 20.10 -2.38
C LYS A 258 13.42 20.23 -2.46
N CYS A 259 12.82 21.26 -1.85
CA CYS A 259 11.37 21.54 -1.94
C CYS A 259 10.88 21.91 -3.35
N ILE A 260 11.77 22.17 -4.32
CA ILE A 260 11.36 22.35 -5.73
C ILE A 260 10.69 21.06 -6.25
N ALA A 261 11.22 19.88 -5.91
CA ALA A 261 10.65 18.61 -6.36
C ALA A 261 9.20 18.38 -5.87
N PRO A 262 8.87 18.45 -4.56
CA PRO A 262 7.48 18.36 -4.12
C PRO A 262 6.61 19.51 -4.63
N ALA A 263 7.13 20.73 -4.79
CA ALA A 263 6.36 21.82 -5.38
C ALA A 263 5.93 21.51 -6.82
N VAL A 264 6.84 20.99 -7.65
CA VAL A 264 6.52 20.52 -9.01
C VAL A 264 5.51 19.38 -8.98
N ILE A 265 5.64 18.43 -8.05
CA ILE A 265 4.69 17.31 -7.87
C ILE A 265 3.29 17.84 -7.51
N VAL A 266 3.19 18.84 -6.62
CA VAL A 266 1.92 19.47 -6.24
C VAL A 266 1.30 20.18 -7.44
N VAL A 267 2.08 20.99 -8.17
CA VAL A 267 1.61 21.67 -9.38
C VAL A 267 1.13 20.66 -10.41
N LEU A 268 1.87 19.58 -10.63
CA LEU A 268 1.46 18.49 -11.52
C LEU A 268 0.13 17.87 -11.09
N GLY A 269 -0.04 17.56 -9.80
CA GLY A 269 -1.30 17.07 -9.25
C GLY A 269 -2.47 18.03 -9.51
N ILE A 270 -2.27 19.33 -9.28
CA ILE A 270 -3.26 20.38 -9.55
C ILE A 270 -3.61 20.45 -11.04
N LEU A 271 -2.61 20.44 -11.93
CA LEU A 271 -2.83 20.52 -13.37
C LEU A 271 -3.62 19.31 -13.90
N PHE A 272 -3.30 18.09 -13.45
CA PHE A 272 -4.09 16.92 -13.83
C PHE A 272 -5.50 16.94 -13.24
N TYR A 273 -5.65 17.41 -12.01
CA TYR A 273 -6.95 17.56 -11.37
C TYR A 273 -7.84 18.54 -12.14
N LEU A 274 -7.34 19.76 -12.40
CA LEU A 274 -8.07 20.80 -13.13
C LEU A 274 -8.25 20.49 -14.61
N GLY A 275 -7.30 19.77 -15.21
CA GLY A 275 -7.41 19.28 -16.59
C GLY A 275 -8.43 18.16 -16.74
N SER A 276 -8.72 17.41 -15.66
CA SER A 276 -9.83 16.47 -15.63
C SER A 276 -11.16 17.24 -15.55
N LYS A 277 -12.15 16.82 -16.34
CA LYS A 277 -13.52 17.39 -16.26
C LYS A 277 -14.37 16.62 -15.26
N SER A 278 -13.74 16.09 -14.20
CA SER A 278 -14.44 15.38 -13.13
C SER A 278 -15.30 16.35 -12.33
N THR A 279 -16.58 16.03 -12.18
CA THR A 279 -17.50 16.83 -11.35
C THR A 279 -17.62 16.30 -9.92
N ALA A 280 -16.83 15.28 -9.55
CA ALA A 280 -16.96 14.60 -8.27
C ALA A 280 -16.79 15.53 -7.04
N SER A 281 -16.03 16.63 -7.17
CA SER A 281 -15.88 17.60 -6.08
C SER A 281 -16.96 18.68 -6.02
N THR A 282 -17.74 18.87 -7.09
CA THR A 282 -18.78 19.91 -7.19
C THR A 282 -20.18 19.31 -7.05
N THR A 283 -20.43 18.16 -7.65
CA THR A 283 -21.74 17.47 -7.62
C THR A 283 -21.71 16.18 -6.81
N GLY A 284 -20.54 15.79 -6.27
CA GLY A 284 -20.33 14.44 -5.77
C GLY A 284 -20.27 13.41 -6.89
N LEU A 285 -20.11 12.15 -6.48
CA LEU A 285 -20.38 11.02 -7.36
C LEU A 285 -21.89 10.85 -7.42
N VAL A 286 -22.48 11.11 -8.58
CA VAL A 286 -23.93 11.02 -8.79
C VAL A 286 -24.26 9.61 -9.28
N GLY A 287 -25.12 8.90 -8.54
CA GLY A 287 -25.65 7.60 -8.92
C GLY A 287 -27.13 7.47 -8.60
N GLY A 288 -27.63 6.22 -8.57
CA GLY A 288 -29.05 5.92 -8.35
C GLY A 288 -29.52 6.15 -6.91
N HIS A 289 -28.60 6.40 -5.97
CA HIS A 289 -28.92 6.62 -4.57
C HIS A 289 -28.74 8.10 -4.23
N GLN A 290 -29.83 8.77 -3.85
CA GLN A 290 -29.76 10.09 -3.21
C GLN A 290 -30.39 9.99 -1.83
N ALA A 291 -29.62 10.31 -0.80
CA ALA A 291 -30.10 10.57 0.56
C ALA A 291 -30.71 11.98 0.65
N SER A 292 -31.44 12.41 -0.40
CA SER A 292 -31.94 13.77 -0.60
C SER A 292 -32.94 14.24 0.47
N SER A 293 -33.35 13.37 1.39
CA SER A 293 -34.23 13.67 2.52
C SER A 293 -33.51 13.95 3.85
N LEU A 294 -32.19 13.77 3.95
CA LEU A 294 -31.46 14.01 5.22
C LEU A 294 -31.03 15.48 5.39
N PRO A 295 -31.22 16.08 6.57
CA PRO A 295 -30.61 17.35 6.93
C PRO A 295 -29.07 17.32 6.76
N PRO A 296 -28.43 18.46 6.42
CA PRO A 296 -26.98 18.49 6.17
C PRO A 296 -26.11 17.99 7.34
N LEU A 297 -26.49 18.30 8.58
CA LEU A 297 -25.75 17.86 9.77
C LEU A 297 -25.87 16.34 9.97
N ASP A 298 -27.06 15.78 9.75
CA ASP A 298 -27.29 14.34 9.84
C ASP A 298 -26.50 13.60 8.76
N LEU A 299 -26.45 14.14 7.54
CA LEU A 299 -25.64 13.57 6.46
C LEU A 299 -24.15 13.53 6.82
N ILE A 300 -23.63 14.64 7.37
CA ILE A 300 -22.22 14.72 7.80
C ILE A 300 -21.97 13.72 8.94
N TRP A 301 -22.84 13.70 9.96
CA TRP A 301 -22.70 12.80 11.10
C TRP A 301 -22.72 11.33 10.68
N ASN A 302 -23.74 10.92 9.92
CA ASN A 302 -23.87 9.54 9.44
C ASN A 302 -22.65 9.13 8.63
N ASN A 303 -22.17 10.00 7.73
CA ASN A 303 -20.99 9.70 6.93
C ASN A 303 -19.72 9.58 7.79
N ILE A 304 -19.45 10.53 8.69
CA ILE A 304 -18.25 10.50 9.54
C ILE A 304 -18.22 9.23 10.40
N VAL A 305 -19.33 8.88 11.04
CA VAL A 305 -19.42 7.69 11.91
C VAL A 305 -19.28 6.40 11.09
N GLN A 306 -19.75 6.38 9.84
CA GLN A 306 -19.65 5.22 8.95
C GLN A 306 -18.38 5.14 8.11
N LEU A 307 -17.53 6.18 8.08
CA LEU A 307 -16.25 6.15 7.35
C LEU A 307 -15.38 4.90 7.62
N PRO A 308 -15.28 4.39 8.87
CA PRO A 308 -14.55 3.14 9.13
C PRO A 308 -15.02 1.96 8.27
N ASN A 309 -16.30 1.92 7.86
CA ASN A 309 -16.81 0.90 6.95
C ASN A 309 -16.17 0.98 5.55
N LEU A 310 -15.79 2.16 5.05
CA LEU A 310 -15.03 2.28 3.79
C LEU A 310 -13.63 1.70 3.92
N TYR A 311 -12.96 1.94 5.05
CA TYR A 311 -11.60 1.44 5.29
C TYR A 311 -11.61 -0.07 5.50
N ALA A 312 -12.55 -0.58 6.29
CA ALA A 312 -12.79 -2.01 6.48
C ALA A 312 -13.21 -2.69 5.16
N GLY A 313 -13.96 -1.97 4.31
CA GLY A 313 -14.35 -2.45 2.99
C GLY A 313 -13.15 -2.77 2.10
N ALA A 314 -12.08 -1.98 2.20
CA ALA A 314 -10.84 -2.23 1.47
C ALA A 314 -10.13 -3.51 1.95
N LEU A 315 -10.40 -3.92 3.19
CA LEU A 315 -9.88 -5.12 3.83
C LEU A 315 -10.84 -6.32 3.76
N GLY A 316 -11.94 -6.19 3.01
CA GLY A 316 -12.81 -7.31 2.64
C GLY A 316 -14.19 -7.33 3.30
N THR A 317 -14.61 -6.31 4.05
CA THR A 317 -16.03 -6.26 4.48
C THR A 317 -16.98 -5.95 3.32
N TRP A 318 -16.46 -5.41 2.21
CA TRP A 318 -17.17 -5.19 0.96
C TRP A 318 -16.75 -6.23 -0.08
N GLY A 319 -17.63 -6.53 -1.03
CA GLY A 319 -17.32 -7.46 -2.11
C GLY A 319 -16.26 -6.93 -3.09
N LEU A 320 -15.51 -7.84 -3.70
CA LEU A 320 -14.63 -7.54 -4.84
C LEU A 320 -15.45 -7.37 -6.13
N GLY A 321 -14.77 -7.00 -7.23
CA GLY A 321 -15.40 -6.84 -8.54
C GLY A 321 -16.47 -5.75 -8.54
N TRP A 322 -17.69 -6.09 -8.96
CA TRP A 322 -18.86 -5.20 -8.93
C TRP A 322 -19.54 -5.18 -7.56
N ILE A 323 -18.78 -5.40 -6.48
CA ILE A 323 -19.28 -5.67 -5.12
C ILE A 323 -20.09 -6.98 -5.07
N ASP A 324 -19.98 -7.81 -6.11
CA ASP A 324 -20.74 -9.05 -6.28
C ASP A 324 -20.01 -10.29 -5.76
N THR A 325 -18.77 -10.12 -5.30
CA THR A 325 -17.95 -11.19 -4.73
C THR A 325 -17.71 -10.93 -3.23
N PRO A 326 -18.69 -11.20 -2.35
CA PRO A 326 -18.55 -11.03 -0.91
C PRO A 326 -17.42 -11.91 -0.36
N MET A 327 -16.58 -11.33 0.48
CA MET A 327 -15.48 -12.06 1.11
C MET A 327 -15.95 -12.75 2.40
N PRO A 328 -15.57 -14.02 2.62
CA PRO A 328 -15.84 -14.71 3.88
C PRO A 328 -15.20 -13.99 5.08
N ALA A 329 -15.80 -14.15 6.26
CA ALA A 329 -15.39 -13.42 7.47
C ALA A 329 -13.92 -13.55 7.83
N VAL A 330 -13.35 -14.74 7.62
CA VAL A 330 -11.94 -15.01 7.88
C VAL A 330 -10.99 -14.05 7.14
N VAL A 331 -11.38 -13.55 5.96
CA VAL A 331 -10.58 -12.61 5.17
C VAL A 331 -10.45 -11.27 5.92
N TRP A 332 -11.59 -10.64 6.22
CA TRP A 332 -11.58 -9.31 6.83
C TRP A 332 -11.22 -9.33 8.32
N VAL A 333 -11.54 -10.40 9.05
CA VAL A 333 -11.10 -10.55 10.47
C VAL A 333 -9.57 -10.53 10.54
N PHE A 334 -8.89 -11.32 9.69
CA PHE A 334 -7.43 -11.34 9.69
C PHE A 334 -6.82 -10.08 9.11
N ALA A 335 -7.35 -9.53 8.02
CA ALA A 335 -6.83 -8.31 7.42
C ALA A 335 -6.96 -7.09 8.36
N ILE A 336 -8.13 -6.90 8.98
CA ILE A 336 -8.37 -5.82 9.96
C ILE A 336 -7.53 -6.03 11.23
N GLY A 337 -7.42 -7.27 11.73
CA GLY A 337 -6.58 -7.59 12.88
C GLY A 337 -5.11 -7.23 12.64
N VAL A 338 -4.59 -7.55 11.46
CA VAL A 338 -3.21 -7.19 11.06
C VAL A 338 -3.06 -5.68 10.91
N LEU A 339 -4.02 -5.00 10.28
CA LEU A 339 -4.02 -3.53 10.18
C LEU A 339 -3.96 -2.89 11.58
N GLY A 340 -4.83 -3.33 12.50
CA GLY A 340 -4.86 -2.83 13.87
C GLY A 340 -3.54 -3.06 14.61
N ALA A 341 -2.96 -4.26 14.50
CA ALA A 341 -1.66 -4.58 15.07
C ALA A 341 -0.54 -3.70 14.49
N ALA A 342 -0.54 -3.44 13.18
CA ALA A 342 0.44 -2.59 12.51
C ALA A 342 0.32 -1.13 12.96
N LEU A 343 -0.90 -0.59 13.03
CA LEU A 343 -1.16 0.78 13.50
C LEU A 343 -0.73 0.96 14.96
N PHE A 344 -1.10 0.01 15.83
CA PHE A 344 -0.72 0.02 17.24
C PHE A 344 0.79 -0.07 17.42
N ALA A 345 1.47 -0.99 16.72
CA ALA A 345 2.92 -1.10 16.76
C ALA A 345 3.60 0.18 16.24
N GLY A 346 3.05 0.79 15.19
CA GLY A 346 3.52 2.06 14.64
C GLY A 346 3.55 3.21 15.66
N ALA A 347 2.66 3.18 16.65
CA ALA A 347 2.61 4.18 17.72
C ALA A 347 3.85 4.19 18.64
N VAL A 348 4.63 3.10 18.70
CA VAL A 348 5.85 3.00 19.51
C VAL A 348 6.90 4.06 19.12
N SER A 349 6.99 4.36 17.83
CA SER A 349 7.95 5.32 17.29
C SER A 349 7.23 6.61 16.92
N PHE A 350 6.94 7.48 17.89
CA PHE A 350 6.19 8.72 17.65
C PHE A 350 7.02 9.97 17.89
N GLY A 351 6.87 10.95 17.00
CA GLY A 351 7.52 12.25 17.10
C GLY A 351 6.67 13.33 16.43
N LYS A 352 6.88 14.60 16.80
CA LYS A 352 6.05 15.73 16.31
C LYS A 352 5.96 15.77 14.78
N ARG A 353 7.07 15.51 14.08
CA ARG A 353 7.10 15.48 12.60
C ARG A 353 6.26 14.34 12.01
N LYS A 354 6.35 13.15 12.60
CA LYS A 354 5.50 12.00 12.24
C LYS A 354 4.04 12.30 12.49
N LEU A 355 3.71 12.88 13.66
CA LEU A 355 2.35 13.26 14.01
C LEU A 355 1.74 14.16 12.93
N TRP A 356 2.44 15.21 12.51
CA TRP A 356 1.94 16.10 11.46
C TRP A 356 1.75 15.39 10.11
N GLY A 357 2.68 14.52 9.71
CA GLY A 357 2.51 13.70 8.51
C GLY A 357 1.27 12.79 8.58
N VAL A 358 1.09 12.10 9.72
CA VAL A 358 -0.09 11.26 10.01
C VAL A 358 -1.37 12.10 10.00
N LEU A 359 -1.38 13.29 10.58
CA LEU A 359 -2.54 14.19 10.61
C LEU A 359 -2.91 14.68 9.22
N VAL A 360 -1.93 15.02 8.37
CA VAL A 360 -2.20 15.47 6.98
C VAL A 360 -2.85 14.34 6.18
N VAL A 361 -2.28 13.14 6.21
CA VAL A 361 -2.83 12.00 5.45
C VAL A 361 -4.16 11.52 6.06
N GLY A 362 -4.26 11.49 7.39
CA GLY A 362 -5.49 11.12 8.10
C GLY A 362 -6.63 12.11 7.87
N LEU A 363 -6.33 13.41 7.83
CA LEU A 363 -7.30 14.45 7.46
C LEU A 363 -7.77 14.24 6.03
N ALA A 364 -6.87 13.95 5.08
CA ALA A 364 -7.27 13.65 3.71
C ALA A 364 -8.14 12.39 3.62
N LEU A 365 -7.82 11.35 4.39
CA LEU A 365 -8.57 10.09 4.45
C LEU A 365 -10.01 10.29 4.93
N VAL A 366 -10.26 11.29 5.79
CA VAL A 366 -11.59 11.67 6.28
C VAL A 366 -12.26 12.69 5.35
N ALA A 367 -11.60 13.81 5.10
CA ALA A 367 -12.18 14.97 4.44
C ALA A 367 -12.55 14.69 2.98
N VAL A 368 -11.73 13.95 2.23
CA VAL A 368 -11.98 13.68 0.81
C VAL A 368 -13.26 12.85 0.60
N PRO A 369 -13.41 11.64 1.17
CA PRO A 369 -14.65 10.88 0.98
C PRO A 369 -15.85 11.59 1.59
N SER A 370 -15.72 12.24 2.76
CA SER A 370 -16.83 13.01 3.36
C SER A 370 -17.31 14.15 2.47
N TRP A 371 -16.39 14.90 1.85
CA TRP A 371 -16.74 15.99 0.94
C TRP A 371 -17.47 15.49 -0.30
N VAL A 372 -16.97 14.42 -0.93
CA VAL A 372 -17.60 13.84 -2.12
C VAL A 372 -19.00 13.30 -1.81
N LEU A 373 -19.17 12.62 -0.67
CA LEU A 373 -20.47 12.11 -0.21
C LEU A 373 -21.44 13.25 0.12
N TYR A 374 -20.96 14.32 0.77
CA TYR A 374 -21.76 15.48 1.10
C TYR A 374 -22.29 16.21 -0.15
N GLN A 375 -21.43 16.38 -1.16
CA GLN A 375 -21.82 17.00 -2.43
C GLN A 375 -22.79 16.12 -3.22
N GLY A 376 -22.57 14.80 -3.22
CA GLY A 376 -23.43 13.82 -3.89
C GLY A 376 -24.73 13.51 -3.17
N LYS A 377 -24.95 14.10 -1.98
CA LYS A 377 -26.06 13.75 -1.08
C LYS A 377 -26.15 12.24 -0.88
N ALA A 378 -25.01 11.59 -0.68
CA ALA A 378 -24.89 10.14 -0.56
C ALA A 378 -24.37 9.75 0.81
N LEU A 379 -24.70 8.52 1.22
CA LEU A 379 -24.19 7.89 2.42
C LEU A 379 -23.03 6.94 2.10
N VAL A 380 -22.15 6.70 3.08
CA VAL A 380 -21.19 5.59 3.03
C VAL A 380 -21.94 4.29 2.74
N GLY A 381 -21.48 3.54 1.73
CA GLY A 381 -22.19 2.35 1.22
C GLY A 381 -22.78 2.54 -0.18
N GLN A 382 -22.88 3.78 -0.65
CA GLN A 382 -23.50 4.10 -1.94
C GLN A 382 -22.42 4.42 -3.00
N GLU A 383 -22.10 5.70 -3.17
CA GLU A 383 -21.38 6.18 -4.35
C GLU A 383 -19.85 6.14 -4.18
N VAL A 384 -19.36 6.45 -2.98
CA VAL A 384 -17.94 6.32 -2.64
C VAL A 384 -17.65 4.89 -2.21
N GLN A 385 -16.69 4.25 -2.86
CA GLN A 385 -16.30 2.87 -2.65
C GLN A 385 -14.87 2.75 -2.07
N PRO A 386 -14.53 1.64 -1.40
CA PRO A 386 -13.23 1.43 -0.77
C PRO A 386 -12.03 1.63 -1.70
N ARG A 387 -12.17 1.34 -2.99
CA ARG A 387 -11.11 1.52 -4.00
C ARG A 387 -10.62 2.98 -4.12
N TYR A 388 -11.47 3.96 -3.78
CA TYR A 388 -11.12 5.38 -3.85
C TYR A 388 -10.22 5.80 -2.68
N VAL A 389 -10.42 5.21 -1.50
CA VAL A 389 -9.65 5.56 -0.28
C VAL A 389 -8.42 4.69 -0.06
N LEU A 390 -8.32 3.53 -0.72
CA LEU A 390 -7.21 2.59 -0.54
C LEU A 390 -5.81 3.20 -0.74
N PRO A 391 -5.54 4.05 -1.76
CA PRO A 391 -4.24 4.72 -1.89
C PRO A 391 -3.86 5.56 -0.66
N LEU A 392 -4.82 6.31 -0.10
CA LEU A 392 -4.60 7.09 1.12
C LEU A 392 -4.46 6.20 2.36
N LEU A 393 -5.20 5.09 2.43
CA LEU A 393 -5.09 4.13 3.54
C LEU A 393 -3.68 3.50 3.58
N ILE A 394 -3.15 3.09 2.42
CA ILE A 394 -1.77 2.57 2.30
C ILE A 394 -0.77 3.63 2.79
N MET A 395 -0.92 4.87 2.34
CA MET A 395 -0.06 5.98 2.74
C MET A 395 -0.15 6.26 4.24
N PHE A 396 -1.37 6.27 4.80
CA PHE A 396 -1.62 6.49 6.23
C PHE A 396 -0.93 5.42 7.09
N VAL A 397 -1.11 4.15 6.74
CA VAL A 397 -0.45 3.01 7.40
C VAL A 397 1.07 3.13 7.28
N GLY A 398 1.56 3.55 6.11
CA GLY A 398 2.96 3.87 5.87
C GLY A 398 3.52 4.93 6.82
N PHE A 399 2.84 6.07 6.95
CA PHE A 399 3.23 7.12 7.90
C PHE A 399 3.14 6.64 9.35
N MET A 400 2.13 5.84 9.70
CA MET A 400 2.01 5.24 11.04
C MET A 400 3.14 4.25 11.35
N LEU A 401 3.62 3.50 10.36
CA LEU A 401 4.76 2.59 10.48
C LEU A 401 6.12 3.26 10.24
N LEU A 402 6.14 4.57 10.00
CA LEU A 402 7.36 5.30 9.77
C LEU A 402 8.16 5.39 11.07
N GLN A 403 9.42 4.93 11.02
CA GLN A 403 10.31 4.94 12.18
C GLN A 403 10.99 6.29 12.33
N THR A 404 10.94 6.86 13.53
CA THR A 404 11.79 7.99 13.93
C THR A 404 13.00 7.45 14.68
N GLU A 405 14.16 8.10 14.55
CA GLU A 405 15.47 7.61 15.05
C GLU A 405 15.50 7.22 16.54
N ARG A 406 14.53 7.69 17.33
CA ARG A 406 14.49 7.50 18.78
C ARG A 406 14.07 6.10 19.23
N ARG A 407 13.25 5.37 18.45
CA ARG A 407 12.75 4.04 18.84
C ARG A 407 12.51 3.16 17.60
N PRO A 408 13.27 2.06 17.43
CA PRO A 408 13.06 1.14 16.32
C PRO A 408 11.79 0.31 16.53
N LEU A 409 11.11 0.02 15.42
CA LEU A 409 9.96 -0.87 15.36
C LEU A 409 10.47 -2.30 15.22
N VAL A 410 10.40 -3.08 16.30
CA VAL A 410 10.89 -4.46 16.34
C VAL A 410 9.75 -5.41 16.66
N PHE A 411 9.54 -6.38 15.77
CA PHE A 411 8.58 -7.46 15.97
C PHE A 411 9.28 -8.76 16.38
N SER A 412 8.67 -9.47 17.33
CA SER A 412 9.10 -10.80 17.70
C SER A 412 8.91 -11.79 16.55
N ARG A 413 9.61 -12.93 16.60
CA ARG A 413 9.48 -13.97 15.56
C ARG A 413 8.05 -14.44 15.44
N PHE A 414 7.42 -14.64 16.60
CA PHE A 414 6.05 -15.08 16.68
C PHE A 414 5.11 -14.04 16.08
N GLN A 415 5.21 -12.76 16.47
CA GLN A 415 4.39 -11.69 15.89
C GLN A 415 4.49 -11.64 14.36
N THR A 416 5.71 -11.70 13.83
CA THR A 416 5.94 -11.67 12.38
C THR A 416 5.36 -12.88 11.65
N ILE A 417 5.56 -14.09 12.18
CA ILE A 417 5.02 -15.31 11.58
C ILE A 417 3.49 -15.32 11.66
N SER A 418 2.91 -14.91 12.79
CA SER A 418 1.46 -14.83 12.97
C SER A 418 0.81 -13.85 11.99
N VAL A 419 1.43 -12.69 11.76
CA VAL A 419 0.96 -11.73 10.74
C VAL A 419 1.06 -12.34 9.34
N ALA A 420 2.20 -12.93 8.98
CA ALA A 420 2.38 -13.55 7.66
C ALA A 420 1.38 -14.69 7.42
N ALA A 421 1.13 -15.52 8.44
CA ALA A 421 0.16 -16.61 8.39
C ALA A 421 -1.27 -16.07 8.24
N ALA A 422 -1.67 -15.07 9.05
CA ALA A 422 -2.99 -14.46 8.97
C ALA A 422 -3.27 -13.84 7.58
N LEU A 423 -2.31 -13.10 7.03
CA LEU A 423 -2.41 -12.54 5.68
C LEU A 423 -2.44 -13.63 4.61
N THR A 424 -1.67 -14.71 4.78
CA THR A 424 -1.69 -15.85 3.86
C THR A 424 -3.06 -16.50 3.82
N VAL A 425 -3.68 -16.74 4.98
CA VAL A 425 -5.03 -17.29 5.06
C VAL A 425 -6.05 -16.34 4.43
N ALA A 426 -5.97 -15.03 4.74
CA ALA A 426 -6.85 -14.04 4.14
C ALA A 426 -6.74 -14.01 2.61
N ASN A 427 -5.53 -14.00 2.05
CA ASN A 427 -5.31 -14.04 0.61
C ASN A 427 -5.77 -15.37 -0.02
N ALA A 428 -5.47 -16.50 0.62
CA ALA A 428 -5.86 -17.82 0.11
C ALA A 428 -7.38 -17.96 0.00
N VAL A 429 -8.11 -17.55 1.04
CA VAL A 429 -9.58 -17.61 1.06
C VAL A 429 -10.19 -16.59 0.11
N ALA A 430 -9.62 -15.37 0.02
CA ALA A 430 -10.09 -14.37 -0.92
C ALA A 430 -9.90 -14.82 -2.39
N LEU A 431 -8.73 -15.36 -2.72
CA LEU A 431 -8.43 -15.89 -4.06
C LEU A 431 -9.32 -17.09 -4.38
N HIS A 432 -9.53 -18.00 -3.45
CA HIS A 432 -10.45 -19.14 -3.60
C HIS A 432 -11.87 -18.68 -3.92
N THR A 433 -12.38 -17.74 -3.13
CA THR A 433 -13.72 -17.18 -3.29
C THR A 433 -13.86 -16.47 -4.64
N ASN A 434 -12.84 -15.71 -5.04
CA ASN A 434 -12.81 -15.03 -6.32
C ASN A 434 -12.84 -16.01 -7.50
N ILE A 435 -12.02 -17.07 -7.47
CA ILE A 435 -12.05 -18.12 -8.50
C ILE A 435 -13.43 -18.80 -8.52
N ARG A 436 -13.92 -19.24 -7.35
CA ARG A 436 -15.24 -19.90 -7.20
C ARG A 436 -16.36 -19.09 -7.83
N ARG A 437 -16.40 -17.77 -7.58
CA ARG A 437 -17.42 -16.86 -8.14
C ARG A 437 -17.58 -17.04 -9.64
N TYR A 438 -16.48 -17.17 -10.37
CA TYR A 438 -16.47 -17.16 -11.83
C TYR A 438 -16.44 -18.54 -12.48
N ILE A 439 -16.18 -19.62 -11.72
CA ILE A 439 -16.16 -20.98 -12.28
C ILE A 439 -17.39 -21.82 -11.95
N SER A 440 -18.00 -21.61 -10.76
CA SER A 440 -19.11 -22.44 -10.26
C SER A 440 -20.24 -21.60 -9.65
N GLY A 441 -19.98 -20.33 -9.38
CA GLY A 441 -20.85 -19.44 -8.60
C GLY A 441 -20.69 -19.63 -7.09
N LEU A 442 -21.18 -18.66 -6.33
CA LEU A 442 -21.00 -18.58 -4.87
C LEU A 442 -21.91 -19.51 -4.07
N GLN A 443 -22.97 -20.04 -4.69
CA GLN A 443 -23.87 -21.01 -4.10
C GLN A 443 -23.22 -22.39 -3.87
N VAL A 444 -22.13 -22.68 -4.58
CA VAL A 444 -21.37 -23.92 -4.40
C VAL A 444 -20.43 -23.78 -3.20
N THR A 445 -20.55 -24.67 -2.21
CA THR A 445 -19.75 -24.61 -0.98
C THR A 445 -18.53 -25.54 -0.99
N ASP A 446 -18.36 -26.38 -2.01
CA ASP A 446 -17.27 -27.36 -2.14
C ASP A 446 -15.88 -26.69 -2.12
N PRO A 447 -14.97 -27.07 -1.20
CA PRO A 447 -13.61 -26.55 -1.18
C PRO A 447 -12.78 -26.92 -2.42
N ASN A 448 -13.10 -28.01 -3.13
CA ASN A 448 -12.42 -28.39 -4.36
C ASN A 448 -12.99 -27.62 -5.57
N LEU A 449 -12.23 -26.62 -6.03
CA LEU A 449 -12.57 -25.81 -7.19
C LEU A 449 -12.64 -26.60 -8.51
N ASN A 450 -12.20 -27.87 -8.56
CA ASN A 450 -12.20 -28.66 -9.78
C ASN A 450 -13.51 -29.44 -10.02
N HIS A 451 -14.37 -29.61 -9.02
CA HIS A 451 -15.54 -30.51 -9.13
C HIS A 451 -16.71 -29.93 -9.94
N TYR A 452 -16.98 -28.63 -9.78
CA TYR A 452 -18.17 -27.98 -10.36
C TYR A 452 -17.80 -26.87 -11.34
N VAL A 453 -16.73 -27.08 -12.12
CA VAL A 453 -16.24 -26.12 -13.12
C VAL A 453 -17.22 -26.06 -14.27
N GLN A 454 -17.95 -24.96 -14.38
CA GLN A 454 -18.82 -24.68 -15.53
C GLN A 454 -18.05 -23.97 -16.64
N GLN A 455 -17.07 -23.14 -16.26
CA GLN A 455 -16.30 -22.35 -17.19
C GLN A 455 -14.86 -22.15 -16.69
N TRP A 456 -13.89 -22.30 -17.60
CA TRP A 456 -12.48 -22.10 -17.31
C TRP A 456 -11.68 -21.69 -18.54
N TRP A 457 -10.76 -20.72 -18.39
CA TRP A 457 -10.06 -20.08 -19.52
C TRP A 457 -8.54 -20.30 -19.53
N LEU A 458 -7.95 -20.97 -18.53
CA LEU A 458 -6.50 -21.23 -18.48
C LEU A 458 -6.10 -22.59 -19.06
N GLY A 459 -6.99 -23.22 -19.82
CA GLY A 459 -6.74 -24.50 -20.47
C GLY A 459 -6.31 -25.56 -19.46
N PRO A 460 -5.07 -26.11 -19.54
CA PRO A 460 -4.66 -27.27 -18.74
C PRO A 460 -4.39 -26.97 -17.27
N PHE A 461 -4.22 -25.71 -16.87
CA PHE A 461 -3.99 -25.37 -15.46
C PHE A 461 -5.29 -25.45 -14.68
N SER A 462 -5.45 -26.40 -13.76
CA SER A 462 -6.70 -26.52 -13.00
C SER A 462 -6.95 -25.33 -12.06
N PRO A 463 -8.23 -24.98 -11.77
CA PRO A 463 -8.56 -23.95 -10.80
C PRO A 463 -7.89 -24.13 -9.43
N MET A 464 -7.85 -25.38 -8.93
CA MET A 464 -7.15 -25.68 -7.68
C MET A 464 -5.65 -25.45 -7.76
N LEU A 465 -5.01 -25.77 -8.89
CA LEU A 465 -3.59 -25.53 -9.07
C LEU A 465 -3.28 -24.03 -9.09
N LEU A 466 -4.09 -23.21 -9.77
CA LEU A 466 -3.94 -21.76 -9.75
C LEU A 466 -4.07 -21.21 -8.33
N TRP A 467 -5.10 -21.64 -7.60
CA TRP A 467 -5.33 -21.25 -6.21
C TRP A 467 -4.15 -21.62 -5.31
N ALA A 468 -3.69 -22.86 -5.38
CA ALA A 468 -2.56 -23.34 -4.59
C ALA A 468 -1.27 -22.57 -4.93
N PHE A 469 -1.00 -22.37 -6.22
CA PHE A 469 0.16 -21.62 -6.69
C PHE A 469 0.14 -20.16 -6.23
N GLY A 470 -0.97 -19.44 -6.43
CA GLY A 470 -1.13 -18.06 -5.96
C GLY A 470 -1.05 -17.92 -4.44
N THR A 471 -1.55 -18.92 -3.70
CA THR A 471 -1.45 -18.97 -2.24
C THR A 471 -0.01 -19.15 -1.78
N VAL A 472 0.72 -20.12 -2.34
CA VAL A 472 2.10 -20.43 -1.95
C VAL A 472 3.06 -19.29 -2.31
N THR A 473 2.91 -18.69 -3.49
CA THR A 473 3.77 -17.57 -3.91
C THR A 473 3.52 -16.33 -3.06
N PHE A 474 2.25 -16.02 -2.72
CA PHE A 474 1.94 -14.94 -1.79
C PHE A 474 2.50 -15.21 -0.38
N ALA A 475 2.31 -16.43 0.15
CA ALA A 475 2.82 -16.83 1.46
C ALA A 475 4.34 -16.65 1.54
N GLY A 476 5.06 -17.13 0.52
CA GLY A 476 6.50 -16.95 0.40
C GLY A 476 6.91 -15.48 0.34
N ALA A 477 6.22 -14.67 -0.47
CA ALA A 477 6.51 -13.24 -0.61
C ALA A 477 6.39 -12.50 0.74
N VAL A 478 5.25 -12.66 1.42
CA VAL A 478 4.98 -11.98 2.70
C VAL A 478 5.88 -12.51 3.82
N ALA A 479 6.05 -13.83 3.93
CA ALA A 479 6.91 -14.40 4.96
C ALA A 479 8.37 -13.92 4.80
N ILE A 480 8.93 -13.96 3.59
CA ILE A 480 10.30 -13.49 3.33
C ILE A 480 10.42 -11.98 3.57
N ALA A 481 9.45 -11.19 3.09
CA ALA A 481 9.44 -9.74 3.29
C ALA A 481 9.43 -9.36 4.78
N LEU A 482 8.50 -9.92 5.56
CA LEU A 482 8.39 -9.54 6.97
C LEU A 482 9.53 -10.13 7.82
N LEU A 483 10.04 -11.33 7.50
CA LEU A 483 11.21 -11.89 8.19
C LEU A 483 12.49 -11.10 7.88
N TYR A 484 12.62 -10.51 6.69
CA TYR A 484 13.75 -9.63 6.35
C TYR A 484 13.84 -8.43 7.29
N THR A 485 12.70 -7.91 7.79
CA THR A 485 12.73 -6.74 8.70
C THR A 485 13.26 -7.08 10.10
N ARG A 486 13.53 -8.36 10.40
CA ARG A 486 14.00 -8.81 11.71
C ARG A 486 15.50 -8.97 11.82
N THR A 487 16.25 -9.00 10.71
CA THR A 487 17.70 -9.22 10.77
C THR A 487 18.39 -7.97 11.33
N PRO A 488 18.96 -8.00 12.56
CA PRO A 488 19.79 -6.91 13.04
C PRO A 488 21.09 -6.95 12.24
N GLU A 489 21.52 -5.83 11.67
CA GLU A 489 22.91 -5.71 11.26
C GLU A 489 23.70 -5.19 12.47
N PRO A 490 24.92 -5.69 12.73
CA PRO A 490 25.77 -5.13 13.77
C PRO A 490 25.89 -3.63 13.53
N VAL A 491 25.50 -2.83 14.52
CA VAL A 491 25.89 -1.43 14.55
C VAL A 491 27.41 -1.47 14.58
N ALA A 492 28.06 -0.97 13.52
CA ALA A 492 29.48 -0.68 13.60
C ALA A 492 29.64 0.28 14.77
N GLY A 493 30.17 -0.21 15.90
CA GLY A 493 30.51 0.63 17.02
C GLY A 493 31.46 1.73 16.53
N PRO A 494 31.49 2.90 17.21
CA PRO A 494 32.46 3.92 16.89
C PRO A 494 33.84 3.26 16.86
N GLU A 495 34.51 3.39 15.73
CA GLU A 495 35.89 2.98 15.54
C GLU A 495 36.69 3.71 16.62
N LEU A 496 37.04 2.98 17.69
CA LEU A 496 37.93 3.51 18.72
C LEU A 496 39.18 3.98 17.98
N PRO A 497 39.60 5.26 18.17
CA PRO A 497 40.81 5.73 17.52
C PRO A 497 41.96 4.79 17.90
N PRO A 498 42.87 4.49 16.96
CA PRO A 498 43.98 3.59 17.22
C PRO A 498 44.70 4.08 18.48
N GLU A 499 44.86 3.16 19.45
CA GLU A 499 45.72 3.38 20.61
C GLU A 499 47.05 3.91 20.09
N THR A 500 47.34 5.16 20.41
CA THR A 500 48.66 5.73 20.19
C THR A 500 49.59 4.99 21.12
N THR A 501 50.34 4.04 20.56
CA THR A 501 51.50 3.47 21.23
C THR A 501 52.47 4.63 21.50
N GLY A 502 52.45 5.13 22.74
CA GLY A 502 53.44 6.07 23.24
C GLY A 502 54.86 5.47 23.16
N PRO A 503 55.90 6.30 23.09
CA PRO A 503 57.22 5.87 22.69
C PRO A 503 57.87 4.96 23.73
N ALA A 504 58.65 4.00 23.24
CA ALA A 504 59.44 3.06 24.00
C ALA A 504 60.32 3.77 25.04
N SER A 505 60.31 3.24 26.26
CA SER A 505 61.25 3.59 27.32
C SER A 505 62.68 3.32 26.85
N THR A 506 63.52 4.35 26.91
CA THR A 506 64.97 4.19 26.86
C THR A 506 65.53 4.51 28.24
N SER A 507 66.38 3.60 28.68
CA SER A 507 67.07 3.55 29.95
C SER A 507 68.13 4.65 30.11
N GLY A 508 68.25 5.18 31.33
CA GLY A 508 69.55 5.43 31.97
C GLY A 508 70.00 6.88 32.12
N ARG A 509 69.83 7.45 33.33
CA ARG A 509 70.89 8.12 34.12
C ARG A 509 70.35 8.60 35.50
N ALA A 510 71.04 8.24 36.58
CA ALA A 510 71.14 9.01 37.82
C ALA A 510 72.36 9.96 37.71
N PRO A 511 72.59 11.01 38.54
CA PRO A 511 72.23 11.25 39.96
C PRO A 511 71.43 12.58 40.14
N GLU A 512 70.98 13.03 41.32
CA GLU A 512 71.72 13.47 42.52
C GLU A 512 70.71 13.90 43.61
N ALA A 513 71.15 13.89 44.86
CA ALA A 513 70.35 14.16 46.06
C ALA A 513 70.23 15.67 46.36
N ASP A 514 69.12 16.10 46.97
CA ASP A 514 69.15 17.06 48.08
C ASP A 514 67.82 17.13 48.85
N ASP A 515 68.00 17.38 50.14
CA ASP A 515 67.09 17.44 51.29
C ASP A 515 65.83 18.32 51.16
N LEU A 516 64.76 17.97 51.89
CA LEU A 516 64.24 18.73 53.07
C LEU A 516 62.79 18.36 53.47
N GLU A 517 62.72 17.92 54.73
CA GLU A 517 61.74 18.23 55.79
C GLU A 517 60.26 17.79 55.78
N LEU A 518 59.93 17.17 56.92
CA LEU A 518 58.62 16.90 57.50
C LEU A 518 57.94 18.19 58.02
N THR A 519 56.61 18.19 58.11
CA THR A 519 55.90 18.30 59.42
C THR A 519 54.39 18.00 59.30
N PRO A 520 53.75 17.47 60.36
CA PRO A 520 52.33 17.09 60.43
C PRO A 520 51.49 18.03 61.32
N GLU A 521 50.16 18.05 61.14
CA GLU A 521 49.08 18.43 62.10
C GLU A 521 47.77 18.63 61.30
N ASN A 522 46.55 18.28 61.69
CA ASN A 522 45.95 18.12 63.01
C ASN A 522 44.73 17.18 62.98
N ALA A 523 44.41 16.65 64.16
CA ALA A 523 43.44 15.60 64.47
C ALA A 523 42.05 16.13 64.92
N GLU A 524 41.13 15.16 65.09
CA GLU A 524 39.99 15.14 66.05
C GLU A 524 38.79 16.06 65.77
N THR A 525 37.52 15.61 65.74
CA THR A 525 36.70 14.90 66.76
C THR A 525 35.36 14.46 66.11
N ALA A 526 34.91 13.20 66.20
CA ALA A 526 34.08 12.53 67.23
C ALA A 526 32.54 12.84 67.20
N GLY A 527 31.70 11.78 67.14
CA GLY A 527 30.36 11.78 67.76
C GLY A 527 29.17 11.18 66.97
N THR A 528 28.90 9.88 67.11
CA THR A 528 27.55 9.23 67.11
C THR A 528 27.03 9.12 68.59
N PRO A 529 25.82 8.64 68.99
CA PRO A 529 24.75 7.86 68.30
C PRO A 529 23.25 8.13 68.74
N GLY A 530 22.29 7.30 68.29
CA GLY A 530 20.95 7.02 68.90
C GLY A 530 19.73 7.46 68.05
N SER A 531 18.88 6.60 67.45
CA SER A 531 17.86 5.61 67.93
C SER A 531 16.49 6.20 68.34
N ASP A 532 15.41 5.72 67.67
CA ASP A 532 14.02 5.44 68.17
C ASP A 532 12.84 5.83 67.21
N VAL A 533 12.29 4.83 66.48
CA VAL A 533 10.92 4.23 66.49
C VAL A 533 9.67 5.16 66.72
N PRO A 534 8.41 4.94 66.20
CA PRO A 534 7.76 3.69 65.74
C PRO A 534 6.88 3.71 64.45
N ALA A 535 6.39 2.50 64.14
CA ALA A 535 5.42 2.04 63.13
C ALA A 535 3.93 2.38 63.38
N VAL A 536 3.12 2.35 62.31
CA VAL A 536 1.68 2.02 62.33
C VAL A 536 1.28 1.34 61.00
N GLU A 537 0.67 0.15 61.10
CA GLU A 537 -0.24 -0.56 60.18
C GLU A 537 -1.49 -0.93 61.04
N PRO A 538 -2.60 -1.53 60.56
CA PRO A 538 -3.13 -1.76 59.20
C PRO A 538 -4.65 -1.44 59.06
N GLU A 539 -5.25 -1.60 57.86
CA GLU A 539 -6.55 -2.30 57.64
C GLU A 539 -7.04 -2.25 56.15
N ARG A 540 -7.45 -3.42 55.65
CA ARG A 540 -8.32 -3.69 54.46
C ARG A 540 -9.76 -3.97 54.97
N PRO A 541 -10.80 -4.36 54.17
CA PRO A 541 -11.01 -4.43 52.71
C PRO A 541 -12.36 -3.82 52.24
N GLY A 542 -12.62 -3.77 50.92
CA GLY A 542 -13.95 -3.49 50.38
C GLY A 542 -14.10 -3.80 48.89
N GLN A 543 -14.57 -5.00 48.56
CA GLN A 543 -15.09 -5.38 47.25
C GLN A 543 -16.50 -4.78 47.08
N THR A 544 -16.78 -4.17 45.92
CA THR A 544 -18.15 -4.12 45.36
C THR A 544 -18.08 -4.17 43.84
N ALA A 545 -18.77 -5.16 43.29
CA ALA A 545 -19.16 -5.30 41.89
C ALA A 545 -20.40 -4.43 41.58
N VAL A 546 -20.91 -4.56 40.34
CA VAL A 546 -22.27 -4.20 39.78
C VAL A 546 -22.20 -3.07 38.71
N PRO A 547 -22.98 -3.10 37.60
CA PRO A 547 -23.18 -4.14 36.59
C PRO A 547 -23.19 -3.58 35.12
N MET A 548 -23.33 -4.48 34.14
CA MET A 548 -23.74 -4.15 32.77
C MET A 548 -25.23 -3.75 32.70
N THR A 549 -25.55 -2.69 31.96
CA THR A 549 -26.72 -2.55 31.05
C THR A 549 -26.67 -1.23 30.28
N ARG A 550 -26.40 -1.28 28.98
CA ARG A 550 -27.29 -0.81 27.88
C ARG A 550 -26.60 -1.00 26.54
#